data_AF-A0A7J6L6U4-F1
#
_entry.id   AF-A0A7J6L6U4-F1
#
_cell.length_a   1.000
_cell.length_b   1.000
_cell.length_c   1.000
_cell.angle_alpha   90.00
_cell.angle_beta   90.00
_cell.angle_gamma   90.00
#
_symmetry.space_group_name_H-M   'P 1'
#
loop_
_entity.id
_entity.type
_entity.pdbx_description
1 polymer ?
#
loop_
_entity_poly.entity_id
_entity_poly.type
_entity_poly.pdbx_seq_one_letter_code
_entity_poly.pdbx_strand_id
1 'polypeptide(L)'
;MKNKTVGYAAYVFSFTWAIIGWASIMFPMPESQQLELGLWRFIFTTGGVLLVLLTSCLIFPNFAATQLIKASETSIESVAEGVAPILIDGCFQEYEGDDERLAALMNKWEDFGREAYSQIALRINLMDDAAAEIAIYGRLHLVPELSKRVWRKQRDITSIQRSGLVLFTSVLVLYPHTNDPQIRDLFRPANDRIRALGKAVQASANRMIALLKTGVNSPSISEADDDLHVEVQRCIEAMRDLQDRITDEFVTNPNRHGDASANMKLFHAAYALSYFATCWEKLENVLMGERVPCGSYATRQGTICIDYSPISLFE
;
A
#
# COMPACT_ATOMS: atom_id res chain seq x y z
N MET A 1 22.59 3.22 -15.09
CA MET A 1 23.33 2.01 -14.65
C MET A 1 23.86 2.24 -13.25
N LYS A 2 23.28 1.62 -12.23
CA LYS A 2 23.79 1.72 -10.84
C LYS A 2 25.06 0.88 -10.76
N ASN A 3 26.17 1.48 -10.34
CA ASN A 3 27.40 0.77 -10.00
C ASN A 3 27.05 -0.30 -8.96
N LYS A 4 27.07 -1.57 -9.36
CA LYS A 4 26.98 -2.69 -8.42
C LYS A 4 28.29 -2.69 -7.64
N THR A 5 28.27 -2.06 -6.47
CA THR A 5 29.38 -2.11 -5.52
C THR A 5 29.67 -3.57 -5.21
N VAL A 6 30.88 -4.02 -5.54
CA VAL A 6 31.41 -5.32 -5.15
C VAL A 6 31.32 -5.38 -3.62
N GLY A 7 30.45 -6.25 -3.10
CA GLY A 7 30.18 -6.34 -1.66
C GLY A 7 31.43 -6.72 -0.86
N TYR A 8 31.43 -6.37 0.43
CA TYR A 8 32.53 -6.65 1.37
C TYR A 8 33.07 -8.09 1.28
N ALA A 9 32.19 -9.08 1.11
CA ALA A 9 32.58 -10.48 0.94
C ALA A 9 33.47 -10.76 -0.28
N ALA A 10 33.21 -10.09 -1.41
CA ALA A 10 34.03 -10.24 -2.61
C ALA A 10 35.39 -9.53 -2.46
N TYR A 11 35.45 -8.44 -1.69
CA TYR A 11 36.72 -7.81 -1.29
C TYR A 11 37.56 -8.72 -0.39
N VAL A 12 36.95 -9.29 0.66
CA VAL A 12 37.62 -10.21 1.58
C VAL A 12 38.12 -11.46 0.85
N PHE A 13 37.33 -12.00 -0.08
CA PHE A 13 37.73 -13.15 -0.90
C PHE A 13 38.99 -12.86 -1.73
N SER A 14 38.99 -11.75 -2.48
CA SER A 14 40.15 -11.36 -3.31
C SER A 14 41.40 -11.05 -2.48
N PHE A 15 41.25 -10.36 -1.33
CA PHE A 15 42.37 -10.07 -0.44
C PHE A 15 42.96 -11.33 0.21
N THR A 16 42.11 -12.29 0.59
CA THR A 16 42.55 -13.56 1.17
C THR A 16 43.42 -14.32 0.17
N TRP A 17 43.01 -14.38 -1.11
CA TRP A 17 43.80 -14.99 -2.18
C TRP A 17 45.11 -14.25 -2.45
N ALA A 18 45.10 -12.91 -2.46
CA ALA A 18 46.32 -12.12 -2.64
C ALA A 18 47.33 -12.33 -1.50
N ILE A 19 46.88 -12.33 -0.25
CA ILE A 19 47.73 -12.57 0.94
C ILE A 19 48.27 -14.00 0.94
N ILE A 20 47.46 -14.99 0.56
CA ILE A 20 47.87 -16.40 0.49
C ILE A 20 48.90 -16.63 -0.62
N GLY A 21 48.69 -16.04 -1.81
CA GLY A 21 49.66 -16.06 -2.89
C GLY A 21 50.99 -15.46 -2.47
N TRP A 22 50.95 -14.32 -1.77
CA TRP A 22 52.14 -13.64 -1.27
C TRP A 22 52.87 -14.41 -0.17
N ALA A 23 52.14 -15.01 0.77
CA ALA A 23 52.71 -15.81 1.86
C ALA A 23 53.45 -17.05 1.35
N SER A 24 53.04 -17.59 0.20
CA SER A 24 53.68 -18.76 -0.42
C SER A 24 55.01 -18.42 -1.09
N ILE A 25 55.20 -17.16 -1.51
CA ILE A 25 56.46 -16.64 -2.07
C ILE A 25 57.48 -16.32 -0.96
N MET A 26 57.00 -15.90 0.22
CA MET A 26 57.85 -15.47 1.34
C MET A 26 58.47 -16.62 2.16
N PHE A 27 57.96 -17.86 2.02
CA PHE A 27 58.46 -19.03 2.73
C PHE A 27 58.85 -20.15 1.75
N PRO A 28 60.14 -20.31 1.41
CA PRO A 28 60.58 -21.34 0.48
C PRO A 28 60.43 -22.73 1.14
N MET A 29 59.50 -23.52 0.62
CA MET A 29 59.26 -24.91 1.01
C MET A 29 59.43 -25.83 -0.20
N PRO A 30 59.64 -27.13 -0.01
CA PRO A 30 59.68 -28.10 -1.10
C PRO A 30 58.38 -28.05 -1.93
N GLU A 31 58.48 -28.17 -3.26
CA GLU A 31 57.33 -28.06 -4.19
C GLU A 31 56.13 -28.93 -3.77
N SER A 32 56.38 -30.15 -3.31
CA SER A 32 55.32 -31.07 -2.86
C SER A 32 54.54 -30.54 -1.65
N GLN A 33 55.21 -29.89 -0.69
CA GLN A 33 54.58 -29.31 0.49
C GLN A 33 53.87 -27.98 0.17
N GLN A 34 54.38 -27.23 -0.80
CA GLN A 34 53.71 -26.01 -1.28
C GLN A 34 52.38 -26.34 -1.96
N LEU A 35 52.35 -27.41 -2.76
CA LEU A 35 51.14 -27.85 -3.47
C LEU A 35 50.09 -28.40 -2.50
N GLU A 36 50.50 -29.21 -1.51
CA GLU A 36 49.61 -29.74 -0.48
C GLU A 36 49.00 -28.65 0.39
N LEU A 37 49.81 -27.66 0.83
CA LEU A 37 49.33 -26.52 1.60
C LEU A 37 48.39 -25.63 0.76
N GLY A 38 48.69 -25.44 -0.52
CA GLY A 38 47.84 -24.73 -1.47
C GLY A 38 46.48 -25.41 -1.64
N LEU A 39 46.47 -26.73 -1.75
CA LEU A 39 45.25 -27.53 -1.89
C LEU A 39 44.38 -27.46 -0.62
N TRP A 40 44.97 -27.64 0.57
CA TRP A 40 44.25 -27.51 1.83
C TRP A 40 43.63 -26.12 1.99
N ARG A 41 44.39 -25.07 1.66
CA ARG A 41 43.88 -23.69 1.68
C ARG A 41 42.76 -23.48 0.67
N PHE A 42 42.86 -24.01 -0.54
CA PHE A 42 41.76 -23.95 -1.52
C PHE A 42 40.48 -24.62 -0.98
N ILE A 43 40.60 -25.80 -0.37
CA ILE A 43 39.47 -26.53 0.21
C ILE A 43 38.84 -25.74 1.36
N PHE A 44 39.63 -25.25 2.32
CA PHE A 44 39.08 -24.50 3.45
C PHE A 44 38.49 -23.15 3.05
N THR A 45 39.08 -22.45 2.08
CA THR A 45 38.57 -21.15 1.62
C THR A 45 37.29 -21.33 0.81
N THR A 46 37.26 -22.30 -0.11
CA THR A 46 36.06 -22.61 -0.90
C THR A 46 34.94 -23.15 -0.01
N GLY A 47 35.27 -24.05 0.92
CA GLY A 47 34.33 -24.58 1.91
C GLY A 47 33.77 -23.50 2.83
N GLY A 48 34.62 -22.58 3.30
CA GLY A 48 34.22 -21.42 4.10
C GLY A 48 33.28 -20.48 3.33
N VAL A 49 33.58 -20.19 2.07
CA VAL A 49 32.70 -19.37 1.21
C VAL A 49 31.36 -20.06 0.95
N LEU A 50 31.36 -21.37 0.65
CA LEU A 50 30.13 -22.14 0.48
C LEU A 50 29.30 -22.13 1.76
N LEU A 51 29.93 -22.32 2.93
CA LEU A 51 29.26 -22.29 4.21
C LEU A 51 28.69 -20.90 4.52
N VAL A 52 29.44 -19.83 4.27
CA VAL A 52 28.96 -18.44 4.42
C VAL A 52 27.82 -18.14 3.44
N LEU A 53 27.89 -18.63 2.20
CA LEU A 53 26.85 -18.44 1.20
C LEU A 53 25.57 -19.19 1.60
N LEU A 54 25.69 -20.46 2.00
CA LEU A 54 24.56 -21.26 2.50
C LEU A 54 23.96 -20.64 3.75
N THR A 55 24.78 -20.27 4.73
CA THR A 55 24.28 -19.62 5.96
C THR A 55 23.70 -18.25 5.66
N SER A 56 24.24 -17.45 4.74
CA SER A 56 23.65 -16.17 4.34
C SER A 56 22.30 -16.36 3.66
N CYS A 57 22.17 -17.34 2.77
CA CYS A 57 20.91 -17.70 2.13
C CYS A 57 19.86 -18.19 3.12
N LEU A 58 20.27 -18.87 4.20
CA LEU A 58 19.37 -19.37 5.25
C LEU A 58 19.04 -18.33 6.32
N ILE A 59 19.98 -17.44 6.67
CA ILE A 59 19.84 -16.45 7.75
C ILE A 59 19.20 -15.15 7.25
N PHE A 60 19.43 -14.75 6.00
CA PHE A 60 18.84 -13.55 5.40
C PHE A 60 18.13 -13.86 4.07
N PRO A 61 17.06 -14.67 4.05
CA PRO A 61 16.31 -14.90 2.82
C PRO A 61 15.68 -13.58 2.36
N ASN A 62 15.87 -13.23 1.09
CA ASN A 62 15.13 -12.12 0.49
C ASN A 62 13.71 -12.58 0.19
N PHE A 63 12.88 -12.67 1.23
CA PHE A 63 11.53 -13.20 1.14
C PHE A 63 10.65 -12.36 0.20
N ALA A 64 10.01 -13.01 -0.76
CA ALA A 64 8.93 -12.46 -1.56
C ALA A 64 7.81 -11.90 -0.67
N ALA A 65 7.54 -12.53 0.48
CA ALA A 65 6.57 -12.03 1.46
C ALA A 65 6.95 -10.63 2.02
N THR A 66 8.24 -10.37 2.23
CA THR A 66 8.74 -9.05 2.67
C THR A 66 8.68 -8.03 1.53
N GLN A 67 8.98 -8.45 0.30
CA GLN A 67 8.84 -7.58 -0.87
C GLN A 67 7.36 -7.23 -1.13
N LEU A 68 6.45 -8.17 -0.89
CA LEU A 68 5.00 -7.96 -0.99
C LEU A 68 4.51 -6.93 0.02
N ILE A 69 5.05 -6.92 1.24
CA ILE A 69 4.77 -5.86 2.23
C ILE A 69 5.22 -4.50 1.69
N LYS A 70 6.45 -4.39 1.20
CA LYS A 70 6.97 -3.11 0.67
C LYS A 70 6.16 -2.60 -0.51
N ALA A 71 5.80 -3.48 -1.45
CA ALA A 71 4.95 -3.12 -2.57
C ALA A 71 3.53 -2.70 -2.13
N SER A 72 3.01 -3.34 -1.07
CA SER A 72 1.72 -2.99 -0.46
C SER A 72 1.77 -1.63 0.25
N GLU A 73 2.86 -1.33 0.93
CA GLU A 73 3.14 -0.04 1.56
C GLU A 73 3.15 1.08 0.51
N THR A 74 3.97 0.94 -0.54
CA THR A 74 4.01 1.90 -1.66
C THR A 74 2.66 2.03 -2.37
N SER A 75 1.88 0.95 -2.43
CA SER A 75 0.51 0.98 -2.97
C SER A 75 -0.43 1.84 -2.14
N ILE A 76 -0.36 1.76 -0.80
CA ILE A 76 -1.20 2.56 0.10
C ILE A 76 -0.74 4.02 0.09
N GLU A 77 0.57 4.25 0.12
CA GLU A 77 1.19 5.58 0.05
C GLU A 77 0.78 6.31 -1.24
N SER A 78 0.94 5.66 -2.41
CA SER A 78 0.58 6.27 -3.69
C SER A 78 -0.91 6.62 -3.80
N VAL A 79 -1.81 5.81 -3.23
CA VAL A 79 -3.25 6.15 -3.21
C VAL A 79 -3.52 7.33 -2.29
N ALA A 80 -2.90 7.38 -1.12
CA ALA A 80 -3.05 8.50 -0.20
C ALA A 80 -2.51 9.81 -0.81
N GLU A 81 -1.32 9.77 -1.40
CA GLU A 81 -0.69 10.92 -2.07
C GLU A 81 -1.45 11.36 -3.34
N GLY A 82 -2.09 10.42 -4.05
CA GLY A 82 -2.92 10.74 -5.21
C GLY A 82 -4.26 11.35 -4.83
N VAL A 83 -4.97 10.73 -3.87
CA VAL A 83 -6.37 11.07 -3.57
C VAL A 83 -6.51 12.14 -2.48
N ALA A 84 -5.75 12.06 -1.39
CA ALA A 84 -5.95 12.97 -0.25
C ALA A 84 -5.77 14.46 -0.63
N PRO A 85 -4.74 14.87 -1.41
CA PRO A 85 -4.61 16.27 -1.81
C PRO A 85 -5.79 16.76 -2.66
N ILE A 86 -6.38 15.89 -3.49
CA ILE A 86 -7.55 16.24 -4.30
C ILE A 86 -8.76 16.51 -3.41
N LEU A 87 -8.95 15.67 -2.37
CA LEU A 87 -10.04 15.86 -1.42
C LEU A 87 -9.82 17.07 -0.50
N ILE A 88 -8.58 17.35 -0.12
CA ILE A 88 -8.23 18.44 0.80
C ILE A 88 -8.27 19.81 0.10
N ASP A 89 -7.55 19.91 -1.02
CA ASP A 89 -7.28 21.18 -1.72
C ASP A 89 -8.26 21.42 -2.86
N GLY A 90 -8.75 20.36 -3.50
CA GLY A 90 -8.89 20.41 -4.96
C GLY A 90 -10.20 19.95 -5.55
N CYS A 91 -11.26 19.76 -4.78
CA CYS A 91 -12.51 19.33 -5.38
C CYS A 91 -13.24 20.52 -6.05
N PHE A 92 -13.36 21.71 -5.43
CA PHE A 92 -14.20 22.81 -5.98
C PHE A 92 -13.84 24.23 -5.47
N GLN A 93 -12.56 24.59 -5.39
CA GLN A 93 -12.22 26.01 -5.17
C GLN A 93 -12.59 26.84 -6.41
N GLU A 94 -13.07 28.07 -6.20
CA GLU A 94 -13.37 29.03 -7.27
C GLU A 94 -12.17 29.19 -8.19
N TYR A 95 -12.36 28.88 -9.48
CA TYR A 95 -11.22 28.82 -10.38
C TYR A 95 -11.48 29.51 -11.71
N GLU A 96 -10.74 30.59 -11.95
CA GLU A 96 -10.65 31.23 -13.26
C GLU A 96 -9.80 30.35 -14.19
N GLY A 97 -10.47 29.48 -14.95
CA GLY A 97 -10.04 29.03 -16.28
C GLY A 97 -8.56 28.71 -16.54
N ASP A 98 -7.84 28.09 -15.61
CA ASP A 98 -6.43 27.75 -15.82
C ASP A 98 -6.30 26.34 -16.42
N ASP A 99 -6.17 26.28 -17.74
CA ASP A 99 -5.81 25.05 -18.46
C ASP A 99 -4.51 24.42 -17.89
N GLU A 100 -3.65 25.23 -17.28
CA GLU A 100 -2.41 24.79 -16.61
C GLU A 100 -2.68 23.87 -15.41
N ARG A 101 -3.72 24.16 -14.59
CA ARG A 101 -4.08 23.27 -13.47
C ARG A 101 -4.72 21.98 -13.92
N LEU A 102 -5.55 22.02 -14.96
CA LEU A 102 -6.10 20.79 -15.54
C LEU A 102 -4.98 19.92 -16.11
N ALA A 103 -4.03 20.51 -16.84
CA ALA A 103 -2.84 19.80 -17.31
C ALA A 103 -1.99 19.24 -16.15
N ALA A 104 -1.81 19.99 -15.07
CA ALA A 104 -1.10 19.50 -13.88
C ALA A 104 -1.85 18.33 -13.20
N LEU A 105 -3.18 18.37 -13.13
CA LEU A 105 -4.00 17.27 -12.62
C LEU A 105 -3.93 16.04 -13.52
N MET A 106 -3.94 16.23 -14.84
CA MET A 106 -3.76 15.14 -15.81
C MET A 106 -2.39 14.47 -15.66
N ASN A 107 -1.32 15.26 -15.56
CA ASN A 107 0.03 14.72 -15.33
C ASN A 107 0.10 13.92 -14.02
N LYS A 108 -0.48 14.45 -12.92
CA LYS A 108 -0.57 13.73 -11.65
C LYS A 108 -1.39 12.44 -11.77
N TRP A 109 -2.48 12.46 -12.54
CA TRP A 109 -3.30 11.27 -12.79
C TRP A 109 -2.52 10.21 -13.58
N GLU A 110 -1.75 10.61 -14.59
CA GLU A 110 -0.91 9.69 -15.37
C GLU A 110 0.18 9.05 -14.50
N ASP A 111 0.84 9.84 -13.66
CA ASP A 111 1.87 9.35 -12.73
C ASP A 111 1.27 8.40 -11.70
N PHE A 112 0.14 8.78 -11.09
CA PHE A 112 -0.59 7.91 -10.16
C PHE A 112 -1.06 6.62 -10.82
N GLY A 113 -1.61 6.69 -12.04
CA GLY A 113 -2.02 5.54 -12.82
C GLY A 113 -0.86 4.60 -13.11
N ARG A 114 0.26 5.14 -13.61
CA ARG A 114 1.47 4.36 -13.91
C ARG A 114 2.00 3.64 -12.66
N GLU A 115 2.08 4.35 -11.54
CA GLU A 115 2.56 3.76 -10.29
C GLU A 115 1.60 2.69 -9.78
N ALA A 116 0.29 2.96 -9.79
CA ALA A 116 -0.73 1.99 -9.38
C ALA A 116 -0.65 0.69 -10.21
N TYR A 117 -0.54 0.79 -11.55
CA TYR A 117 -0.39 -0.38 -12.41
C TYR A 117 0.92 -1.14 -12.17
N SER A 118 2.03 -0.41 -12.01
CA SER A 118 3.34 -0.99 -11.69
C SER A 118 3.30 -1.79 -10.39
N GLN A 119 2.71 -1.21 -9.34
CA GLN A 119 2.59 -1.87 -8.04
C GLN A 119 1.62 -3.05 -8.06
N ILE A 120 0.49 -2.96 -8.79
CA ILE A 120 -0.41 -4.10 -8.98
C ILE A 120 0.32 -5.26 -9.65
N ALA A 121 1.05 -5.00 -10.74
CA ALA A 121 1.79 -6.02 -11.46
C ALA A 121 2.88 -6.65 -10.58
N LEU A 122 3.63 -5.83 -9.84
CA LEU A 122 4.65 -6.30 -8.90
C LEU A 122 4.03 -7.20 -7.82
N ARG A 123 2.93 -6.77 -7.19
CA ARG A 123 2.25 -7.56 -6.15
C ARG A 123 1.75 -8.89 -6.71
N ILE A 124 1.12 -8.90 -7.89
CA ILE A 124 0.65 -10.13 -8.55
C ILE A 124 1.82 -11.10 -8.77
N ASN A 125 2.95 -10.63 -9.29
CA ASN A 125 4.13 -11.49 -9.52
C ASN A 125 4.72 -12.06 -8.22
N LEU A 126 4.54 -11.37 -7.09
CA LEU A 126 5.04 -11.81 -5.79
C LEU A 126 4.05 -12.69 -5.03
N MET A 127 2.78 -12.80 -5.46
CA MET A 127 1.73 -13.46 -4.68
C MET A 127 1.97 -14.96 -4.50
N ASP A 128 2.35 -15.66 -5.56
CA ASP A 128 2.54 -17.12 -5.54
C ASP A 128 3.81 -17.49 -4.76
N ASP A 129 4.90 -16.76 -4.98
CA ASP A 129 6.15 -16.94 -4.23
C ASP A 129 5.96 -16.64 -2.75
N ALA A 130 5.25 -15.56 -2.40
CA ALA A 130 4.92 -15.25 -1.01
C ALA A 130 4.01 -16.31 -0.38
N ALA A 131 3.07 -16.90 -1.14
CA ALA A 131 2.23 -17.99 -0.66
C ALA A 131 3.06 -19.24 -0.33
N ALA A 132 3.99 -19.61 -1.22
CA ALA A 132 4.90 -20.74 -1.02
C ALA A 132 5.80 -20.51 0.21
N GLU A 133 6.35 -19.31 0.35
CA GLU A 133 7.16 -18.94 1.52
C GLU A 133 6.36 -19.00 2.82
N ILE A 134 5.14 -18.47 2.83
CA ILE A 134 4.25 -18.54 4.00
C ILE A 134 3.91 -20.00 4.34
N ALA A 135 3.69 -20.86 3.35
CA ALA A 135 3.36 -22.27 3.58
C ALA A 135 4.55 -23.04 4.19
N ILE A 136 5.76 -22.82 3.66
CA ILE A 136 6.98 -23.54 4.06
C ILE A 136 7.54 -22.98 5.37
N TYR A 137 7.77 -21.66 5.40
CA TYR A 137 8.48 -20.98 6.48
C TYR A 137 7.55 -20.44 7.57
N GLY A 138 6.24 -20.33 7.29
CA GLY A 138 5.27 -19.84 8.27
C GLY A 138 5.07 -20.76 9.47
N ARG A 139 5.40 -22.06 9.36
CA ARG A 139 5.41 -23.02 10.49
C ARG A 139 6.64 -22.85 11.38
N LEU A 140 7.74 -22.34 10.82
CA LEU A 140 9.01 -22.14 11.51
C LEU A 140 9.12 -20.77 12.19
N HIS A 141 8.03 -19.98 12.23
CA HIS A 141 8.02 -18.61 12.75
C HIS A 141 9.02 -17.66 12.07
N LEU A 142 9.55 -18.04 10.91
CA LEU A 142 10.48 -17.22 10.11
C LEU A 142 9.76 -16.15 9.30
N VAL A 143 8.44 -16.28 9.12
CA VAL A 143 7.58 -15.31 8.45
C VAL A 143 6.71 -14.59 9.47
N PRO A 144 6.82 -13.25 9.61
CA PRO A 144 5.97 -12.48 10.51
C PRO A 144 4.47 -12.65 10.22
N GLU A 145 3.64 -12.58 11.26
CA GLU A 145 2.17 -12.63 11.10
C GLU A 145 1.62 -11.50 10.22
N LEU A 146 2.28 -10.34 10.24
CA LEU A 146 1.96 -9.22 9.35
C LEU A 146 2.05 -9.63 7.87
N SER A 147 3.08 -10.38 7.48
CA SER A 147 3.24 -10.85 6.10
C SER A 147 2.10 -11.77 5.68
N LYS A 148 1.65 -12.65 6.59
CA LYS A 148 0.49 -13.53 6.37
C LYS A 148 -0.80 -12.72 6.21
N ARG A 149 -0.99 -11.69 7.06
CA ARG A 149 -2.14 -10.78 6.98
C ARG A 149 -2.15 -10.01 5.66
N VAL A 150 -1.03 -9.39 5.30
CA VAL A 150 -0.88 -8.61 4.06
C VAL A 150 -1.13 -9.49 2.83
N TRP A 151 -0.59 -10.71 2.81
CA TRP A 151 -0.83 -11.67 1.72
C TRP A 151 -2.33 -12.01 1.56
N ARG A 152 -3.03 -12.33 2.66
CA ARG A 152 -4.48 -12.64 2.60
C ARG A 152 -5.33 -11.45 2.13
N LYS A 153 -4.82 -10.23 2.27
CA LYS A 153 -5.57 -8.99 2.08
C LYS A 153 -5.14 -8.19 0.85
N GLN A 154 -4.38 -8.82 -0.05
CA GLN A 154 -3.99 -8.23 -1.34
C GLN A 154 -5.18 -7.77 -2.18
N ARG A 155 -6.31 -8.49 -2.11
CA ARG A 155 -7.56 -8.10 -2.80
C ARG A 155 -8.09 -6.76 -2.29
N ASP A 156 -8.09 -6.53 -0.98
CA ASP A 156 -8.57 -5.29 -0.39
C ASP A 156 -7.63 -4.13 -0.76
N ILE A 157 -6.31 -4.35 -0.74
CA ILE A 157 -5.31 -3.36 -1.19
C ILE A 157 -5.51 -3.01 -2.68
N THR A 158 -5.77 -4.00 -3.53
CA THR A 158 -6.08 -3.75 -4.94
C THR A 158 -7.42 -3.03 -5.12
N SER A 159 -8.39 -3.28 -4.24
CA SER A 159 -9.67 -2.57 -4.24
C SER A 159 -9.47 -1.08 -4.00
N ILE A 160 -8.66 -0.69 -3.00
CA ILE A 160 -8.42 0.73 -2.71
C ILE A 160 -7.74 1.46 -3.87
N GLN A 161 -6.80 0.79 -4.56
CA GLN A 161 -6.10 1.37 -5.70
C GLN A 161 -7.06 1.60 -6.87
N ARG A 162 -7.90 0.61 -7.17
CA ARG A 162 -8.92 0.74 -8.22
C ARG A 162 -9.93 1.82 -7.88
N SER A 163 -10.46 1.85 -6.65
CA SER A 163 -11.40 2.89 -6.24
C SER A 163 -10.76 4.27 -6.23
N GLY A 164 -9.48 4.39 -5.84
CA GLY A 164 -8.74 5.64 -5.86
C GLY A 164 -8.55 6.17 -7.28
N LEU A 165 -8.20 5.31 -8.24
CA LEU A 165 -8.13 5.67 -9.66
C LEU A 165 -9.48 6.13 -10.20
N VAL A 166 -10.55 5.40 -9.90
CA VAL A 166 -11.92 5.76 -10.33
C VAL A 166 -12.34 7.10 -9.74
N LEU A 167 -12.03 7.35 -8.47
CA LEU A 167 -12.32 8.63 -7.81
C LEU A 167 -11.52 9.77 -8.46
N PHE A 168 -10.21 9.61 -8.65
CA PHE A 168 -9.38 10.62 -9.30
C PHE A 168 -9.92 10.93 -10.71
N THR A 169 -10.20 9.91 -11.52
CA THR A 169 -10.79 10.09 -12.85
C THR A 169 -12.15 10.79 -12.80
N SER A 170 -12.98 10.46 -11.81
CA SER A 170 -14.28 11.12 -11.65
C SER A 170 -14.14 12.60 -11.32
N VAL A 171 -13.18 12.97 -10.46
CA VAL A 171 -12.87 14.37 -10.17
C VAL A 171 -12.32 15.07 -11.41
N LEU A 172 -11.41 14.43 -12.16
CA LEU A 172 -10.84 14.99 -13.39
C LEU A 172 -11.92 15.29 -14.45
N VAL A 173 -12.89 14.38 -14.62
CA VAL A 173 -14.01 14.54 -15.56
C VAL A 173 -15.00 15.60 -15.09
N LEU A 174 -15.15 15.77 -13.78
CA LEU A 174 -16.00 16.78 -13.18
C LEU A 174 -15.34 18.17 -13.17
N TYR A 175 -14.01 18.24 -13.17
CA TYR A 175 -13.23 19.47 -13.07
C TYR A 175 -13.67 20.59 -14.05
N PRO A 176 -13.93 20.32 -15.35
CA PRO A 176 -14.40 21.38 -16.26
C PRO A 176 -15.76 21.98 -15.90
N HIS A 177 -16.56 21.28 -15.08
CA HIS A 177 -17.92 21.64 -14.69
C HIS A 177 -17.99 22.34 -13.32
N THR A 178 -16.88 22.43 -12.59
CA THR A 178 -16.84 23.05 -11.25
C THR A 178 -17.06 24.56 -11.29
N ASN A 179 -16.85 25.17 -12.46
CA ASN A 179 -17.11 26.58 -12.70
C ASN A 179 -18.60 26.88 -12.86
N ASP A 180 -19.44 25.88 -13.12
CA ASP A 180 -20.89 26.04 -13.12
C ASP A 180 -21.39 26.39 -11.71
N PRO A 181 -22.01 27.57 -11.50
CA PRO A 181 -22.58 27.96 -10.22
C PRO A 181 -23.56 26.94 -9.65
N GLN A 182 -24.33 26.25 -10.51
CA GLN A 182 -25.31 25.25 -10.08
C GLN A 182 -24.64 24.02 -9.46
N ILE A 183 -23.65 23.45 -10.16
CA ILE A 183 -22.85 22.32 -9.66
C ILE A 183 -22.15 22.71 -8.35
N ARG A 184 -21.61 23.93 -8.29
CA ARG A 184 -20.94 24.45 -7.10
C ARG A 184 -21.89 24.57 -5.91
N ASP A 185 -23.08 25.12 -6.10
CA ASP A 185 -24.07 25.30 -5.03
C ASP A 185 -24.69 23.96 -4.58
N LEU A 186 -24.85 23.00 -5.49
CA LEU A 186 -25.24 21.63 -5.16
C LEU A 186 -24.19 20.97 -4.28
N PHE A 187 -22.91 21.11 -4.61
CA PHE A 187 -21.81 20.42 -3.95
C PHE A 187 -21.27 21.10 -2.69
N ARG A 188 -21.39 22.44 -2.58
CA ARG A 188 -20.85 23.26 -1.47
C ARG A 188 -21.11 22.66 -0.08
N PRO A 189 -22.31 22.13 0.26
CA PRO A 189 -22.57 21.56 1.58
C PRO A 189 -21.70 20.35 1.94
N ALA A 190 -21.19 19.62 0.94
CA ALA A 190 -20.37 18.42 1.15
C ALA A 190 -18.86 18.72 1.27
N ASN A 191 -18.41 19.92 0.87
CA ASN A 191 -16.97 20.25 0.77
C ASN A 191 -16.21 20.05 2.08
N ASP A 192 -16.75 20.50 3.20
CA ASP A 192 -16.06 20.38 4.49
C ASP A 192 -15.93 18.92 4.94
N ARG A 193 -16.95 18.09 4.65
CA ARG A 193 -16.92 16.64 4.91
C ARG A 193 -15.88 15.93 4.07
N ILE A 194 -15.76 16.32 2.80
CA ILE A 194 -14.78 15.74 1.88
C ILE A 194 -13.36 16.12 2.29
N ARG A 195 -13.16 17.38 2.66
CA ARG A 195 -11.86 17.83 3.17
C ARG A 195 -11.48 17.10 4.46
N ALA A 196 -12.44 16.91 5.37
CA ALA A 196 -12.22 16.15 6.60
C ALA A 196 -11.88 14.69 6.30
N LEU A 197 -12.59 14.03 5.38
CA LEU A 197 -12.25 12.70 4.90
C LEU A 197 -10.84 12.65 4.29
N GLY A 198 -10.45 13.63 3.48
CA GLY A 198 -9.11 13.70 2.90
C GLY A 198 -8.00 13.72 3.95
N LYS A 199 -8.19 14.51 5.02
CA LYS A 199 -7.26 14.54 6.17
C LYS A 199 -7.23 13.20 6.91
N ALA A 200 -8.40 12.61 7.17
CA ALA A 200 -8.50 11.32 7.86
C ALA A 200 -7.87 10.17 7.04
N VAL A 201 -8.03 10.19 5.71
CA VAL A 201 -7.37 9.24 4.78
C VAL A 201 -5.85 9.38 4.87
N GLN A 202 -5.32 10.61 4.88
CA GLN A 202 -3.88 10.85 4.99
C GLN A 202 -3.31 10.36 6.33
N ALA A 203 -3.98 10.68 7.43
CA ALA A 203 -3.54 10.23 8.76
C ALA A 203 -3.70 8.70 8.93
N SER A 204 -4.76 8.11 8.38
CA SER A 204 -4.95 6.65 8.28
C SER A 204 -3.85 5.96 7.46
N ALA A 205 -3.46 6.54 6.32
CA ALA A 205 -2.37 6.03 5.50
C ALA A 205 -1.05 5.97 6.29
N ASN A 206 -0.71 7.05 6.99
CA ASN A 206 0.50 7.13 7.81
C ASN A 206 0.53 6.03 8.89
N ARG A 207 -0.62 5.72 9.51
CA ARG A 207 -0.73 4.61 10.47
C ARG A 207 -0.53 3.25 9.82
N MET A 208 -1.21 2.99 8.70
CA MET A 208 -1.07 1.73 7.98
C MET A 208 0.36 1.52 7.48
N ILE A 209 1.01 2.57 6.95
CA ILE A 209 2.40 2.54 6.51
C ILE A 209 3.34 2.29 7.70
N ALA A 210 3.13 2.95 8.84
CA ALA A 210 3.93 2.72 10.04
C ALA A 210 3.81 1.27 10.53
N LEU A 211 2.59 0.70 10.50
CA LEU A 211 2.36 -0.71 10.80
C LEU A 211 3.13 -1.62 9.84
N LEU A 212 3.06 -1.36 8.53
CA LEU A 212 3.75 -2.17 7.52
C LEU A 212 5.28 -2.11 7.65
N LYS A 213 5.83 -0.95 8.03
CA LYS A 213 7.28 -0.76 8.25
C LYS A 213 7.78 -1.43 9.53
N THR A 214 7.04 -1.30 10.63
CA THR A 214 7.53 -1.66 11.97
C THR A 214 6.98 -3.00 12.47
N GLY A 215 5.90 -3.50 11.87
CA GLY A 215 5.16 -4.66 12.35
C GLY A 215 4.44 -4.45 13.69
N VAL A 216 4.51 -3.25 14.26
CA VAL A 216 3.89 -2.90 15.53
C VAL A 216 2.74 -1.94 15.26
N ASN A 217 1.58 -2.22 15.86
CA ASN A 217 0.51 -1.23 15.97
C ASN A 217 1.05 -0.11 16.87
N SER A 218 1.64 0.93 16.28
CA SER A 218 2.21 2.01 17.08
C SER A 218 1.07 2.76 17.80
N PRO A 219 1.01 2.74 19.14
CA PRO A 219 0.04 3.54 19.89
C PRO A 219 0.40 5.03 19.87
N SER A 220 1.57 5.40 19.32
CA SER A 220 2.14 6.74 19.45
C SER A 220 1.85 7.69 18.29
N ILE A 221 1.17 7.25 17.22
CA ILE A 221 0.60 8.17 16.22
C ILE A 221 -0.76 8.60 16.76
N SER A 222 -0.69 9.45 17.78
CA SER A 222 -1.72 10.30 18.35
C SER A 222 -3.15 9.73 18.35
N GLU A 223 -3.68 9.46 19.54
CA GLU A 223 -5.13 9.50 19.87
C GLU A 223 -5.75 10.90 19.63
N ALA A 224 -5.20 11.70 18.71
CA ALA A 224 -5.82 12.95 18.30
C ALA A 224 -6.86 12.60 17.24
N ASP A 225 -8.11 12.47 17.68
CA ASP A 225 -9.30 13.01 17.00
C ASP A 225 -9.50 12.61 15.53
N ASP A 226 -8.99 11.45 15.13
CA ASP A 226 -8.96 10.99 13.75
C ASP A 226 -9.84 9.75 13.61
N ASP A 227 -11.13 9.98 13.83
CA ASP A 227 -12.17 8.97 13.63
C ASP A 227 -12.44 8.83 12.12
N LEU A 228 -11.54 8.14 11.39
CA LEU A 228 -11.76 7.80 9.98
C LEU A 228 -13.18 7.23 9.79
N HIS A 229 -13.64 6.34 10.67
CA HIS A 229 -14.99 5.77 10.63
C HIS A 229 -16.09 6.85 10.64
N VAL A 230 -15.95 7.86 11.51
CA VAL A 230 -16.90 8.97 11.60
C VAL A 230 -16.85 9.83 10.35
N GLU A 231 -15.67 10.13 9.82
CA GLU A 231 -15.54 10.94 8.60
C GLU A 231 -15.97 10.18 7.34
N VAL A 232 -15.75 8.88 7.27
CA VAL A 232 -16.28 8.00 6.22
C VAL A 232 -17.81 8.01 6.25
N GLN A 233 -18.41 7.82 7.43
CA GLN A 233 -19.86 7.86 7.58
C GLN A 233 -20.44 9.23 7.20
N ARG A 234 -19.87 10.32 7.72
CA ARG A 234 -20.28 11.70 7.40
C ARG A 234 -20.14 12.01 5.91
N CYS A 235 -19.10 11.48 5.26
CA CYS A 235 -18.92 11.63 3.82
C CYS A 235 -19.98 10.85 3.04
N ILE A 236 -20.27 9.61 3.42
CA ILE A 236 -21.33 8.79 2.77
C ILE A 236 -22.69 9.46 2.91
N GLU A 237 -23.03 9.96 4.10
CA GLU A 237 -24.26 10.72 4.34
C GLU A 237 -24.33 11.96 3.43
N ALA A 238 -23.27 12.77 3.37
CA ALA A 238 -23.21 13.94 2.50
C ALA A 238 -23.32 13.60 1.00
N MET A 239 -22.73 12.49 0.56
CA MET A 239 -22.83 12.04 -0.84
C MET A 239 -24.22 11.51 -1.17
N ARG A 240 -24.88 10.87 -0.21
CA ARG A 240 -26.27 10.42 -0.37
C ARG A 240 -27.22 11.61 -0.47
N ASP A 241 -27.09 12.59 0.42
CA ASP A 241 -27.88 13.82 0.38
C ASP A 241 -27.70 14.57 -0.96
N LEU A 242 -26.46 14.60 -1.48
CA LEU A 242 -26.16 15.17 -2.78
C LEU A 242 -26.84 14.39 -3.92
N GLN A 243 -26.79 13.06 -3.91
CA GLN A 243 -27.45 12.21 -4.90
C GLN A 243 -28.97 12.36 -4.87
N ASP A 244 -29.56 12.44 -3.68
CA ASP A 244 -31.00 12.66 -3.50
C ASP A 244 -31.42 14.03 -4.05
N ARG A 245 -30.63 15.09 -3.80
CA ARG A 245 -30.88 16.43 -4.37
C ARG A 245 -30.79 16.47 -5.88
N ILE A 246 -29.77 15.81 -6.47
CA ILE A 246 -29.63 15.71 -7.93
C ILE A 246 -30.84 14.97 -8.53
N THR A 247 -31.26 13.87 -7.90
CA THR A 247 -32.40 13.06 -8.37
C THR A 247 -33.71 13.85 -8.28
N ASP A 248 -33.95 14.56 -7.17
CA ASP A 248 -35.13 15.40 -6.99
C ASP A 248 -35.18 16.54 -8.01
N GLU A 249 -34.05 17.18 -8.31
CA GLU A 249 -33.98 18.22 -9.35
C GLU A 249 -34.31 17.67 -10.74
N PHE A 250 -33.85 16.46 -11.08
CA PHE A 250 -34.19 15.80 -12.34
C PHE A 250 -35.68 15.45 -12.45
N VAL A 251 -36.32 15.02 -11.36
CA VAL A 251 -37.74 14.63 -11.34
C VAL A 251 -38.66 15.85 -11.38
N THR A 252 -38.32 16.91 -10.62
CA THR A 252 -39.18 18.10 -10.44
C THR A 252 -39.05 19.12 -11.56
N ASN A 253 -37.90 19.20 -12.23
CA ASN A 253 -37.63 20.17 -13.29
C ASN A 253 -37.11 19.51 -14.58
N PRO A 254 -37.92 18.69 -15.27
CA PRO A 254 -37.50 17.96 -16.46
C PRO A 254 -37.07 18.86 -17.63
N ASN A 255 -37.43 20.15 -17.63
CA ASN A 255 -37.03 21.11 -18.69
C ASN A 255 -35.76 21.90 -18.35
N ARG A 256 -35.21 21.75 -17.14
CA ARG A 256 -33.98 22.43 -16.69
C ARG A 256 -32.78 21.57 -17.11
N HIS A 257 -32.54 21.54 -18.42
CA HIS A 257 -31.60 20.62 -19.08
C HIS A 257 -30.14 21.09 -19.17
N GLY A 258 -29.81 22.32 -18.79
CA GLY A 258 -28.42 22.75 -18.74
C GLY A 258 -27.84 22.32 -17.40
N ASP A 259 -27.10 21.23 -17.23
CA ASP A 259 -26.42 20.33 -18.16
C ASP A 259 -26.56 18.91 -17.59
N ALA A 260 -27.47 18.09 -18.14
CA ALA A 260 -27.72 16.73 -17.64
C ALA A 260 -26.43 15.87 -17.56
N SER A 261 -25.45 16.19 -18.41
CA SER A 261 -24.12 15.56 -18.40
C SER A 261 -23.33 15.94 -17.15
N ALA A 262 -23.33 17.21 -16.76
CA ALA A 262 -22.64 17.70 -15.55
C ALA A 262 -23.22 17.08 -14.28
N ASN A 263 -24.55 17.01 -14.17
CA ASN A 263 -25.23 16.39 -13.03
C ASN A 263 -24.95 14.89 -12.94
N MET A 264 -24.88 14.17 -14.07
CA MET A 264 -24.51 12.76 -14.09
C MET A 264 -23.05 12.54 -13.67
N LYS A 265 -22.13 13.43 -14.07
CA LYS A 265 -20.73 13.39 -13.63
C LYS A 265 -20.60 13.66 -12.14
N LEU A 266 -21.37 14.62 -11.62
CA LEU A 266 -21.44 14.92 -10.20
C LEU A 266 -21.96 13.72 -9.40
N PHE A 267 -23.04 13.09 -9.88
CA PHE A 267 -23.60 11.88 -9.30
C PHE A 267 -22.58 10.73 -9.27
N HIS A 268 -21.87 10.52 -10.39
CA HIS A 268 -20.82 9.51 -10.48
C HIS A 268 -19.64 9.80 -9.54
N ALA A 269 -19.20 11.06 -9.44
CA ALA A 269 -18.15 11.46 -8.51
C ALA A 269 -18.55 11.21 -7.05
N ALA A 270 -19.80 11.50 -6.68
CA ALA A 270 -20.34 11.22 -5.36
C ALA A 270 -20.37 9.71 -5.04
N TYR A 271 -20.76 8.90 -6.02
CA TYR A 271 -20.71 7.44 -5.92
C TYR A 271 -19.27 6.93 -5.76
N ALA A 272 -18.35 7.39 -6.61
CA ALA A 272 -16.95 7.00 -6.59
C ALA A 272 -16.29 7.33 -5.25
N LEU A 273 -16.60 8.50 -4.68
CA LEU A 273 -16.12 8.94 -3.38
C LEU A 273 -16.64 8.05 -2.25
N SER A 274 -17.94 7.75 -2.24
CA SER A 274 -18.56 6.85 -1.24
C SER A 274 -17.97 5.45 -1.30
N TYR A 275 -17.78 4.93 -2.51
CA TYR A 275 -17.18 3.61 -2.74
C TYR A 275 -15.71 3.58 -2.31
N PHE A 276 -14.94 4.62 -2.62
CA PHE A 276 -13.57 4.77 -2.15
C PHE A 276 -13.48 4.81 -0.62
N ALA A 277 -14.31 5.63 0.03
CA ALA A 277 -14.34 5.77 1.49
C ALA A 277 -14.61 4.41 2.17
N THR A 278 -15.60 3.66 1.67
CA THR A 278 -15.93 2.31 2.15
C THR A 278 -14.76 1.33 1.94
N CYS A 279 -14.10 1.37 0.78
CA CYS A 279 -12.95 0.51 0.50
C CYS A 279 -11.77 0.82 1.42
N TRP A 280 -11.53 2.12 1.68
CA TRP A 280 -10.45 2.59 2.54
C TRP A 280 -10.67 2.16 4.00
N GLU A 281 -11.87 2.40 4.53
CA GLU A 281 -12.27 1.98 5.88
C GLU A 281 -12.12 0.47 6.06
N LYS A 282 -12.61 -0.31 5.10
CA LYS A 282 -12.48 -1.76 5.12
C LYS A 282 -11.02 -2.19 5.17
N LEU A 283 -10.14 -1.55 4.40
CA LEU A 283 -8.71 -1.87 4.42
C LEU A 283 -8.08 -1.53 5.78
N GLU A 284 -8.38 -0.36 6.35
CA GLU A 284 -7.84 0.04 7.65
C GLU A 284 -8.25 -0.98 8.73
N ASN A 285 -9.54 -1.31 8.81
CA ASN A 285 -10.06 -2.32 9.75
C ASN A 285 -9.36 -3.67 9.60
N VAL A 286 -9.15 -4.08 8.37
CA VAL A 286 -8.51 -5.36 8.04
C VAL A 286 -7.03 -5.38 8.42
N LEU A 287 -6.30 -4.28 8.19
CA LEU A 287 -4.86 -4.21 8.45
C LEU A 287 -4.55 -3.93 9.92
N MET A 288 -5.27 -3.00 10.54
CA MET A 288 -5.05 -2.57 11.92
C MET A 288 -5.72 -3.49 12.95
N GLY A 289 -6.69 -4.31 12.52
CA GLY A 289 -7.60 -5.07 13.37
C GLY A 289 -8.86 -4.27 13.67
N GLU A 290 -10.00 -4.95 13.89
CA GLU A 290 -11.28 -4.29 14.21
C GLU A 290 -11.10 -3.37 15.43
N ARG A 291 -11.18 -2.06 15.21
CA ARG A 291 -11.41 -1.11 16.29
C ARG A 291 -12.88 -1.25 16.65
N VAL A 292 -13.19 -2.09 17.64
CA VAL A 292 -14.52 -2.09 18.26
C VAL A 292 -14.77 -0.65 18.73
N PRO A 293 -15.86 0.01 18.31
CA PRO A 293 -16.11 1.39 18.69
C PRO A 293 -16.07 1.51 20.22
N CYS A 294 -15.24 2.44 20.71
CA CYS A 294 -15.14 2.78 22.13
C CYS A 294 -16.47 3.39 22.59
N GLY A 295 -17.43 2.53 22.89
CA GLY A 295 -18.80 2.93 23.17
C GLY A 295 -19.68 1.74 23.54
N SER A 296 -19.15 0.79 24.31
CA SER A 296 -19.94 -0.26 24.95
C SER A 296 -19.23 -0.73 26.20
N TYR A 297 -19.42 -0.01 27.31
CA TYR A 297 -19.40 -0.63 28.62
C TYR A 297 -20.55 -1.64 28.69
N ALA A 298 -20.31 -2.85 28.20
CA ALA A 298 -21.20 -3.98 28.39
C ALA A 298 -20.36 -5.24 28.61
N THR A 299 -20.01 -5.40 29.88
CA THR A 299 -20.05 -6.67 30.62
C THR A 299 -19.28 -7.85 30.02
N ARG A 300 -18.16 -8.18 30.71
CA ARG A 300 -17.63 -9.55 30.80
C ARG A 300 -18.77 -10.57 30.88
N GLN A 301 -18.84 -11.46 29.91
CA GLN A 301 -19.09 -12.89 30.15
C GLN A 301 -18.59 -13.69 28.96
N GLY A 302 -17.80 -14.71 29.25
CA GLY A 302 -17.01 -15.45 28.28
C GLY A 302 -17.85 -16.11 27.20
N THR A 303 -17.42 -15.94 25.96
CA THR A 303 -17.81 -16.81 24.86
C THR A 303 -16.54 -17.52 24.40
N ILE A 304 -16.55 -18.83 24.62
CA ILE A 304 -15.57 -19.79 24.14
C ILE A 304 -15.52 -19.67 22.61
N CYS A 305 -14.37 -19.29 22.06
CA CYS A 305 -14.12 -19.42 20.63
C CYS A 305 -14.03 -20.92 20.31
N ILE A 306 -15.08 -21.46 19.70
CA ILE A 306 -15.06 -22.78 19.07
C ILE A 306 -14.20 -22.66 17.82
N ASP A 307 -13.11 -23.41 17.82
CA ASP A 307 -12.13 -23.55 16.77
C ASP A 307 -12.77 -24.27 15.57
N TYR A 308 -13.09 -23.54 14.50
CA TYR A 308 -13.51 -24.15 13.23
C TYR A 308 -12.27 -24.53 12.43
N SER A 309 -11.75 -25.73 12.70
CA SER A 309 -10.87 -26.42 11.77
C SER A 309 -11.66 -26.79 10.50
N PRO A 310 -11.21 -26.41 9.28
CA PRO A 310 -11.86 -26.86 8.07
C PRO A 310 -11.54 -28.34 7.85
N ILE A 311 -12.59 -29.17 7.87
CA ILE A 311 -12.56 -30.56 7.46
C ILE A 311 -12.15 -30.60 5.98
N SER A 312 -11.05 -31.28 5.70
CA SER A 312 -10.62 -31.67 4.36
C SER A 312 -11.65 -32.61 3.73
N LEU A 313 -12.29 -32.17 2.66
CA LEU A 313 -13.06 -33.02 1.76
C LEU A 313 -12.54 -32.80 0.34
N PHE A 314 -11.52 -33.58 -0.01
CA PHE A 314 -11.22 -34.01 -1.38
C PHE A 314 -10.57 -35.40 -1.25
N GLU A 315 -11.42 -36.42 -1.37
CA GLU A 315 -11.12 -37.61 -2.20
C GLU A 315 -11.42 -37.24 -3.66
#